data_AF-H2YYB1-F1
#
_entry.id   AF-H2YYB1-F1
#
_cell.length_a   1.000
_cell.length_b   1.000
_cell.length_c   1.000
_cell.angle_alpha   90.00
_cell.angle_beta   90.00
_cell.angle_gamma   90.00
#
_symmetry.space_group_name_H-M   'P 1'
#
loop_
_entity.id
_entity.type
_entity.pdbx_description
1 polymer ?
#
loop_
_entity_poly.entity_id
_entity_poly.type
_entity_poly.pdbx_seq_one_letter_code
_entity_poly.pdbx_strand_id
1 'polypeptide(L)'
;MVKQTNVKNRKLICDKLLTFQTQLEADYSDKLYEVSRKRYAQIDDLENVHTGFKSAVKREVKSLIPFSDIYKETIKLSFERVDAQYQKVEREYKEIWKEYSDNLSLNWSILAPAVEGMATFCGKVMRVLTSSNEEIDVSKLKSILYLKELNL
;
A
#
# COMPACT_ATOMS: atom_id res chain seq x y z
N MET A 1 24.67 -30.84 21.44
CA MET A 1 25.20 -29.59 20.84
C MET A 1 24.20 -28.93 19.87
N VAL A 2 22.92 -28.79 20.27
CA VAL A 2 21.81 -28.35 19.37
C VAL A 2 21.43 -26.86 19.53
N LYS A 3 22.07 -26.13 20.46
CA LYS A 3 21.65 -24.76 20.83
C LYS A 3 22.36 -23.61 20.08
N GLN A 4 23.61 -23.76 19.65
CA GLN A 4 24.34 -22.64 19.02
C GLN A 4 24.01 -22.42 17.53
N THR A 5 23.77 -23.51 16.78
CA THR A 5 23.40 -23.44 15.36
C THR A 5 22.04 -22.78 15.15
N ASN A 6 21.09 -23.05 16.06
CA ASN A 6 19.74 -22.50 16.01
C ASN A 6 19.71 -20.98 16.28
N VAL A 7 20.59 -20.48 17.16
CA VAL A 7 20.70 -19.04 17.50
C VAL A 7 21.41 -18.25 16.40
N LYS A 8 22.49 -18.79 15.80
CA LYS A 8 23.18 -18.14 14.67
C LYS A 8 22.27 -18.04 13.43
N ASN A 9 21.54 -19.11 13.11
CA ASN A 9 20.59 -19.10 12.01
C ASN A 9 19.46 -18.10 12.27
N ARG A 10 18.90 -18.06 13.50
CA ARG A 10 17.88 -17.07 13.87
C ARG A 10 18.35 -15.62 13.72
N LYS A 11 19.57 -15.29 14.17
CA LYS A 11 20.12 -13.94 14.02
C LYS A 11 20.30 -13.55 12.55
N LEU A 12 20.84 -14.46 11.73
CA LEU A 12 20.99 -14.25 10.29
C LEU A 12 19.64 -14.04 9.59
N ILE A 13 18.60 -14.78 10.01
CA ILE A 13 17.23 -14.61 9.52
C ILE A 13 16.70 -13.22 9.90
N CYS A 14 16.86 -12.80 11.17
CA CYS A 14 16.44 -11.46 11.60
C CYS A 14 17.12 -10.33 10.82
N ASP A 15 18.44 -10.40 10.62
CA ASP A 15 19.18 -9.38 9.87
C ASP A 15 18.70 -9.30 8.41
N LYS A 16 18.46 -10.44 7.77
CA LYS A 16 17.90 -10.51 6.42
C LYS A 16 16.47 -9.96 6.34
N LEU A 17 15.66 -10.14 7.38
CA LEU A 17 14.29 -9.63 7.44
C LEU A 17 14.23 -8.10 7.57
N LEU A 18 15.25 -7.47 8.15
CA LEU A 18 15.37 -6.00 8.15
C LEU A 18 15.54 -5.47 6.72
N THR A 19 16.40 -6.11 5.91
CA THR A 19 16.57 -5.74 4.49
C THR A 19 15.27 -5.94 3.70
N PHE A 20 14.55 -7.03 3.95
CA PHE A 20 13.22 -7.24 3.38
C PHE A 20 12.27 -6.10 3.71
N GLN A 21 12.20 -5.68 4.98
CA GLN A 21 11.29 -4.60 5.41
C GLN A 21 11.57 -3.28 4.70
N THR A 22 12.84 -2.90 4.52
CA THR A 22 13.21 -1.68 3.79
C THR A 22 12.80 -1.76 2.32
N GLN A 23 12.99 -2.91 1.67
CA GLN A 23 12.57 -3.09 0.28
C GLN A 23 11.05 -3.10 0.14
N LEU A 24 10.34 -3.70 1.10
CA LEU A 24 8.88 -3.75 1.11
C LEU A 24 8.25 -2.36 1.20
N GLU A 25 8.82 -1.49 2.03
CA GLU A 25 8.40 -0.10 2.18
C GLU A 25 8.57 0.69 0.86
N ALA A 26 9.67 0.45 0.14
CA ALA A 26 9.91 1.04 -1.18
C ALA A 26 8.92 0.50 -2.23
N ASP A 27 8.77 -0.81 -2.34
CA ASP A 27 7.81 -1.46 -3.26
C ASP A 27 6.38 -0.98 -3.01
N TYR A 28 6.00 -0.84 -1.73
CA TYR A 28 4.69 -0.33 -1.35
C TYR A 28 4.50 1.14 -1.72
N SER A 29 5.53 1.96 -1.49
CA SER A 29 5.51 3.38 -1.85
C SER A 29 5.33 3.57 -3.35
N ASP A 30 6.08 2.82 -4.17
CA ASP A 30 5.95 2.85 -5.62
C ASP A 30 4.53 2.50 -6.05
N LYS A 31 3.93 1.47 -5.44
CA LYS A 31 2.56 1.06 -5.77
C LYS A 31 1.51 2.09 -5.34
N LEU A 32 1.65 2.68 -4.17
CA LEU A 32 0.78 3.78 -3.71
C LEU A 32 0.88 4.99 -4.64
N TYR A 33 2.07 5.38 -5.06
CA TYR A 33 2.26 6.51 -5.96
C TYR A 33 1.79 6.21 -7.39
N GLU A 34 1.90 4.98 -7.86
CA GLU A 34 1.30 4.55 -9.13
C GLU A 34 -0.22 4.80 -9.13
N VAL A 35 -0.88 4.44 -8.02
CA VAL A 35 -2.33 4.56 -7.87
C VAL A 35 -2.74 6.01 -7.65
N SER A 36 -2.07 6.75 -6.76
CA SER A 36 -2.41 8.15 -6.46
C SER A 36 -2.19 9.10 -7.64
N ARG A 37 -1.31 8.75 -8.58
CA ARG A 37 -1.08 9.53 -9.83
C ARG A 37 -2.13 9.25 -10.91
N LYS A 38 -3.00 8.25 -10.76
CA LYS A 38 -4.09 8.03 -11.72
C LYS A 38 -5.06 9.21 -11.66
N ARG A 39 -5.42 9.73 -12.84
CA ARG A 39 -6.18 10.98 -13.04
C ARG A 39 -7.54 11.03 -12.31
N TYR A 40 -8.08 9.87 -11.93
CA TYR A 40 -9.37 9.70 -11.26
C TYR A 40 -9.27 8.77 -10.03
N ALA A 41 -8.08 8.64 -9.44
CA ALA A 41 -7.92 7.84 -8.24
C ALA A 41 -8.88 8.35 -7.15
N GLN A 42 -9.68 7.47 -6.57
CA GLN A 42 -10.46 7.77 -5.38
C GLN A 42 -9.65 7.39 -4.16
N ILE A 43 -9.97 8.01 -3.01
CA ILE A 43 -9.34 7.62 -1.76
C ILE A 43 -9.59 6.13 -1.44
N ASP A 44 -10.77 5.63 -1.82
CA ASP A 44 -11.16 4.22 -1.75
C ASP A 44 -10.21 3.32 -2.57
N ASP A 45 -9.61 3.81 -3.66
CA ASP A 45 -8.63 3.06 -4.45
C ASP A 45 -7.32 2.88 -3.67
N LEU A 46 -6.90 3.89 -2.90
CA LEU A 46 -5.74 3.79 -2.02
C LEU A 46 -5.97 2.81 -0.88
N GLU A 47 -7.18 2.81 -0.29
CA GLU A 47 -7.57 1.88 0.77
C GLU A 47 -7.63 0.43 0.26
N ASN A 48 -8.19 0.21 -0.93
CA ASN A 48 -8.23 -1.10 -1.58
C ASN A 48 -6.82 -1.63 -1.84
N VAL A 49 -5.92 -0.77 -2.33
CA VAL A 49 -4.51 -1.11 -2.57
C VAL A 49 -3.81 -1.44 -1.26
N HIS A 50 -4.01 -0.63 -0.22
CA HIS A 50 -3.44 -0.86 1.10
C HIS A 50 -3.86 -2.22 1.69
N THR A 51 -5.16 -2.52 1.65
CA THR A 51 -5.74 -3.74 2.22
C THR A 51 -5.33 -4.99 1.43
N GLY A 52 -5.37 -4.90 0.10
CA GLY A 52 -4.93 -5.96 -0.80
C GLY A 52 -3.45 -6.27 -0.64
N PHE A 53 -2.61 -5.24 -0.54
CA PHE A 53 -1.16 -5.38 -0.40
C PHE A 53 -0.80 -6.09 0.91
N LYS A 54 -1.38 -5.66 2.04
CA LYS A 54 -1.18 -6.31 3.34
C LYS A 54 -1.56 -7.79 3.30
N SER A 55 -2.70 -8.12 2.70
CA SER A 55 -3.18 -9.49 2.58
C SER A 55 -2.23 -10.36 1.75
N ALA A 56 -1.73 -9.83 0.63
CA ALA A 56 -0.83 -10.53 -0.26
C ALA A 56 0.57 -10.74 0.37
N VAL A 57 1.12 -9.72 1.05
CA VAL A 57 2.38 -9.82 1.80
C VAL A 57 2.26 -10.86 2.91
N LYS A 58 1.15 -10.87 3.65
CA LYS A 58 0.87 -11.87 4.70
C LYS A 58 0.92 -13.29 4.16
N ARG A 59 0.35 -13.51 2.98
CA ARG A 59 0.32 -14.82 2.31
C ARG A 59 1.73 -15.29 1.94
N GLU A 60 2.52 -14.45 1.28
CA GLU A 60 3.89 -14.80 0.87
C GLU A 60 4.86 -14.96 2.05
N VAL A 61 4.84 -14.05 3.03
CA VAL A 61 5.74 -14.15 4.19
C VAL A 61 5.43 -15.41 5.02
N LYS A 62 4.14 -15.77 5.15
CA LYS A 62 3.74 -17.00 5.84
C LYS A 62 4.19 -18.26 5.10
N SER A 63 4.26 -18.25 3.76
CA SER A 63 4.74 -19.40 2.99
C SER A 63 6.26 -19.52 2.99
N LEU A 64 6.98 -18.40 3.14
CA LEU A 64 8.44 -18.34 3.03
C LEU A 64 9.18 -18.44 4.38
N ILE A 65 8.55 -18.07 5.50
CA ILE A 65 9.19 -18.11 6.82
C ILE A 65 8.63 -19.27 7.65
N PRO A 66 9.43 -20.32 7.91
CA PRO A 66 8.93 -21.53 8.60
C PRO A 66 8.73 -21.34 10.11
N PHE A 67 9.32 -20.31 10.71
CA PHE A 67 9.27 -20.06 12.16
C PHE A 67 8.09 -19.17 12.54
N SER A 68 7.18 -19.73 13.35
CA SER A 68 5.89 -19.08 13.62
C SER A 68 5.96 -17.76 14.39
N ASP A 69 6.94 -17.62 15.27
CA ASP A 69 7.23 -16.40 16.01
C ASP A 69 7.86 -15.34 15.11
N ILE A 70 8.81 -15.74 14.26
CA ILE A 70 9.54 -14.84 13.36
C ILE A 70 8.62 -14.27 12.28
N TYR A 71 7.78 -15.08 11.62
CA TYR A 71 6.92 -14.54 10.57
C TYR A 71 5.84 -13.60 11.16
N LYS A 72 5.31 -13.89 12.36
CA LYS A 72 4.33 -13.01 13.02
C LYS A 72 4.91 -11.64 13.33
N GLU A 73 6.12 -11.62 13.88
CA GLU A 73 6.84 -10.38 14.17
C GLU A 73 7.22 -9.64 12.88
N THR A 74 7.65 -10.36 11.85
CA THR A 74 7.92 -9.80 10.53
C THR A 74 6.69 -9.11 9.94
N ILE A 75 5.53 -9.76 10.00
CA ILE A 75 4.26 -9.19 9.51
C ILE A 75 3.87 -7.95 10.31
N LYS A 76 3.98 -8.01 11.64
CA LYS A 76 3.69 -6.86 12.50
C LYS A 76 4.52 -5.64 12.09
N LEU A 77 5.85 -5.79 12.04
CA LEU A 77 6.76 -4.69 11.69
C LEU A 77 6.57 -4.20 10.25
N SER A 78 6.32 -5.11 9.31
CA SER A 78 6.04 -4.77 7.92
C SER A 78 4.76 -3.92 7.80
N PHE A 79 3.71 -4.31 8.54
CA PHE A 79 2.45 -3.58 8.52
C PHE A 79 2.55 -2.23 9.21
N GLU A 80 3.28 -2.11 10.32
CA GLU A 80 3.51 -0.82 10.97
C GLU A 80 4.17 0.19 10.00
N ARG A 81 5.14 -0.24 9.19
CA ARG A 81 5.78 0.62 8.16
C ARG A 81 4.83 1.00 7.03
N VAL A 82 4.12 0.02 6.49
CA VAL A 82 3.16 0.19 5.38
C VAL A 82 1.99 1.09 5.82
N ASP A 83 1.51 0.95 7.06
CA ASP A 83 0.44 1.77 7.64
C ASP A 83 0.89 3.22 7.82
N ALA A 84 2.11 3.44 8.33
CA ALA A 84 2.68 4.79 8.45
C ALA A 84 2.80 5.49 7.09
N GLN A 85 3.27 4.75 6.07
CA GLN A 85 3.38 5.29 4.72
C GLN A 85 2.01 5.56 4.08
N TYR A 86 1.02 4.68 4.30
CA TYR A 86 -0.35 4.91 3.86
C TYR A 86 -0.93 6.19 4.46
N GLN A 87 -0.83 6.37 5.78
CA GLN A 87 -1.36 7.56 6.47
C GLN A 87 -0.71 8.86 5.96
N LYS A 88 0.58 8.81 5.63
CA LYS A 88 1.30 9.94 5.05
C LYS A 88 0.72 10.30 3.68
N VAL A 89 0.63 9.34 2.77
CA VAL A 89 0.11 9.55 1.40
C VAL A 89 -1.36 9.94 1.43
N GLU A 90 -2.18 9.34 2.30
CA GLU A 90 -3.58 9.67 2.49
C GLU A 90 -3.76 11.13 2.92
N ARG A 91 -2.91 11.62 3.85
CA ARG A 91 -2.93 13.01 4.29
C ARG A 91 -2.55 13.97 3.18
N GLU A 92 -1.44 13.71 2.48
CA GLU A 92 -1.00 14.49 1.32
C GLU A 92 -2.11 14.56 0.26
N TYR A 93 -2.76 13.42 -0.01
CA TYR A 93 -3.87 13.34 -0.96
C TYR A 93 -5.08 14.19 -0.53
N LYS A 94 -5.48 14.12 0.74
CA LYS A 94 -6.57 14.93 1.31
C LYS A 94 -6.27 16.42 1.26
N GLU A 95 -5.02 16.82 1.51
CA GLU A 95 -4.59 18.22 1.44
C GLU A 95 -4.69 18.76 0.00
N ILE A 96 -4.19 18.02 -0.99
CA ILE A 96 -4.30 18.39 -2.41
C ILE A 96 -5.76 18.53 -2.84
N TRP A 97 -6.62 17.58 -2.44
CA TRP A 97 -8.04 17.63 -2.75
C TRP A 97 -8.76 18.79 -2.09
N LYS A 98 -8.37 19.13 -0.85
CA LYS A 98 -8.90 20.29 -0.15
C LYS A 98 -8.52 21.58 -0.88
N GLU A 99 -7.25 21.74 -1.27
CA GLU A 99 -6.79 22.89 -2.07
C GLU A 99 -7.53 23.00 -3.41
N TYR A 100 -7.73 21.87 -4.09
CA TYR A 100 -8.49 21.83 -5.33
C TYR A 100 -9.97 22.18 -5.13
N SER A 101 -10.59 21.66 -4.07
CA SER A 101 -11.98 21.94 -3.69
C SER A 101 -12.18 23.41 -3.27
N ASP A 102 -11.26 23.97 -2.49
CA ASP A 102 -11.31 25.36 -2.04
C ASP A 102 -11.18 26.31 -3.25
N ASN A 103 -10.26 26.03 -4.18
CA ASN A 103 -10.12 26.77 -5.45
C ASN A 103 -11.34 26.60 -6.37
N LEU A 104 -11.94 25.40 -6.42
CA LEU A 104 -13.19 25.18 -7.12
C LEU A 104 -14.33 25.98 -6.50
N SER A 105 -14.44 26.03 -5.17
CA SER A 105 -15.50 26.79 -4.48
C SER A 105 -15.41 28.29 -4.75
N LEU A 106 -14.17 28.82 -4.83
CA LEU A 106 -13.90 30.21 -5.20
C LEU A 106 -14.42 30.52 -6.61
N ASN A 107 -14.17 29.60 -7.56
CA ASN A 107 -14.65 29.71 -8.94
C ASN A 107 -16.13 29.31 -9.12
N TRP A 108 -16.67 28.48 -8.23
CA TRP A 108 -18.06 28.01 -8.27
C TRP A 108 -19.03 29.13 -7.95
N SER A 109 -18.63 30.09 -7.11
CA SER A 109 -19.41 31.33 -6.88
C SER A 109 -19.66 32.13 -8.17
N ILE A 110 -18.82 31.94 -9.19
CA ILE A 110 -18.91 32.57 -10.52
C ILE A 110 -19.64 31.67 -11.53
N LEU A 111 -19.53 30.34 -11.40
CA LEU A 111 -20.04 29.35 -12.35
C LEU A 111 -21.35 28.65 -11.93
N ALA A 112 -21.83 28.86 -10.70
CA ALA A 112 -22.95 28.12 -10.08
C ALA A 112 -24.21 27.94 -10.95
N PRO A 113 -24.68 28.92 -11.75
CA PRO A 113 -25.88 28.73 -12.57
C PRO A 113 -25.70 27.73 -13.73
N ALA A 114 -24.46 27.43 -14.15
CA ALA A 114 -24.16 26.60 -15.31
C ALA A 114 -23.84 25.13 -14.96
N VAL A 115 -23.47 24.82 -13.71
CA VAL A 115 -22.83 23.54 -13.36
C VAL A 115 -23.68 22.64 -12.43
N GLU A 116 -24.85 23.11 -11.99
CA GLU A 116 -25.80 22.33 -11.18
C GLU A 116 -26.25 21.01 -11.88
N GLY A 117 -26.21 20.97 -13.22
CA GLY A 117 -26.44 19.75 -14.01
C GLY A 117 -25.24 18.81 -14.16
N MET A 118 -24.00 19.27 -14.00
CA MET A 118 -22.78 18.49 -14.26
C MET A 118 -22.21 17.79 -13.02
N ALA A 119 -22.39 18.34 -11.83
CA ALA A 119 -21.86 17.75 -10.58
C ALA A 119 -22.45 16.35 -10.30
N THR A 120 -23.74 16.15 -10.59
CA THR A 120 -24.43 14.86 -10.44
C THR A 120 -23.97 13.82 -11.46
N PHE A 121 -23.56 14.25 -12.66
CA PHE A 121 -23.08 13.38 -13.72
C PHE A 121 -21.63 12.94 -13.47
N CYS A 122 -20.73 13.86 -13.11
CA CYS A 122 -19.33 13.54 -12.82
C CYS A 122 -19.16 12.62 -11.60
N GLY A 123 -19.96 12.83 -10.53
CA GLY A 123 -19.90 11.97 -9.33
C GLY A 123 -20.38 10.53 -9.56
N LYS A 124 -21.38 10.33 -10.43
CA LYS A 124 -21.91 8.99 -10.75
C LYS A 124 -21.08 8.27 -11.81
N VAL A 125 -20.58 8.96 -12.84
CA VAL A 125 -19.75 8.35 -13.88
C VAL A 125 -18.39 7.92 -13.32
N MET A 126 -17.81 8.65 -12.37
CA MET A 126 -16.55 8.23 -11.72
C MET A 126 -16.71 7.00 -10.82
N ARG A 127 -17.84 6.82 -10.10
CA ARG A 127 -18.09 5.59 -9.33
C ARG A 127 -18.29 4.35 -10.19
N VAL A 128 -18.85 4.51 -11.38
CA VAL A 128 -19.14 3.37 -12.28
C VAL A 128 -17.87 2.88 -12.99
N LEU A 129 -16.81 3.70 -13.10
CA LEU A 129 -15.59 3.35 -13.83
C LEU A 129 -14.46 2.72 -12.98
N THR A 130 -14.56 2.67 -11.64
CA THR A 130 -13.44 2.28 -10.75
C THR A 130 -13.56 0.92 -10.08
N SER A 131 -14.58 0.11 -10.39
CA SER A 131 -14.70 -1.26 -9.85
C SER A 131 -13.83 -2.29 -10.59
N SER A 132 -12.53 -2.02 -10.71
CA SER A 132 -11.57 -3.08 -11.04
C SER A 132 -10.99 -3.65 -9.75
N ASN A 133 -11.57 -4.75 -9.27
CA ASN A 133 -10.95 -5.64 -8.29
C ASN A 133 -9.75 -6.34 -8.95
N GLU A 134 -8.70 -5.59 -9.32
CA GLU A 134 -7.42 -6.19 -9.69
C GLU A 134 -6.81 -6.81 -8.43
N GLU A 135 -6.68 -8.14 -8.42
CA GLU A 135 -5.96 -8.83 -7.36
C GLU A 135 -4.50 -8.39 -7.41
N ILE A 136 -3.99 -7.87 -6.29
CA ILE A 136 -2.63 -7.35 -6.22
C ILE A 136 -1.65 -8.52 -6.21
N ASP A 137 -1.01 -8.74 -7.37
CA ASP A 137 0.08 -9.70 -7.50
C ASP A 137 1.37 -9.13 -6.91
N VAL A 138 1.68 -9.50 -5.66
CA VAL A 138 2.93 -9.13 -4.99
C VAL A 138 4.09 -10.09 -5.28
N SER A 139 3.85 -11.18 -6.03
CA SER A 139 4.83 -12.26 -6.20
C SER A 139 6.10 -11.83 -6.93
N LYS A 140 6.01 -10.72 -7.68
CA LYS A 140 7.08 -10.09 -8.48
C LYS A 140 7.74 -8.89 -7.81
N LEU A 141 7.31 -8.51 -6.61
CA LEU A 141 7.93 -7.40 -5.87
C LEU A 141 9.37 -7.76 -5.51
N LYS A 142 10.28 -6.77 -5.53
CA LYS A 142 11.69 -6.98 -5.23
C LYS A 142 11.88 -7.54 -3.82
N SER A 143 11.10 -7.05 -2.87
CA SER A 143 11.05 -7.53 -1.49
C SER A 143 10.65 -9.01 -1.38
N ILE A 144 9.64 -9.45 -2.15
CA ILE A 144 9.18 -10.85 -2.16
C ILE A 144 10.16 -11.75 -2.90
N LEU A 145 10.73 -11.29 -4.00
CA LEU A 145 11.79 -12.01 -4.71
C LEU A 145 13.02 -12.19 -3.83
N TYR A 146 13.42 -11.14 -3.11
CA TYR A 146 14.50 -11.20 -2.14
C TYR A 146 14.21 -12.27 -1.07
N LEU A 147 13.02 -12.29 -0.46
CA LEU A 147 12.66 -13.35 0.49
C LEU A 147 12.73 -14.77 -0.11
N LYS A 148 12.33 -14.95 -1.38
CA LYS A 148 12.41 -16.24 -2.08
C LYS A 148 13.86 -16.68 -2.29
N GLU A 149 14.75 -15.76 -2.64
CA GLU A 149 16.19 -16.03 -2.82
C GLU A 149 16.89 -16.41 -1.51
N LEU A 150 16.33 -16.05 -0.35
CA LEU A 150 16.92 -16.35 0.93
C LEU A 150 16.89 -17.84 1.32
N ASN A 151 16.04 -18.67 0.67
CA ASN A 151 15.84 -20.11 0.98
C ASN A 151 15.79 -20.36 2.52
N LEU A 152 14.86 -19.69 3.20
CA LEU A 152 14.71 -19.69 4.66
C LEU A 152 14.14 -20.99 5.25
#